data_AF-A0A077P0K1-F1
#
_entry.id   AF-A0A077P0K1-F1
#
_cell.length_a   1.000
_cell.length_b   1.000
_cell.length_c   1.000
_cell.angle_alpha   90.00
_cell.angle_beta   90.00
_cell.angle_gamma   90.00
#
_symmetry.space_group_name_H-M   'P 1'
#
loop_
_entity.id
_entity.type
_entity.pdbx_description
1 polymer ?
#
loop_
_entity_poly.entity_id
_entity_poly.type
_entity_poly.pdbx_seq_one_letter_code
_entity_poly.pdbx_strand_id
1 'polypeptide(L)'
;MSTIKVVGIDLAKNVFQVCVWMEDGSVASNRKISRQKFLDTLRAFPPETLIAMEACATSHYWGRTLQSMGYHVRIVPTQHVKAFSHHQKNDANDALAIGETACRPDLHFVPIKTVEQQDIKVLRRARQLMVEQVIEVVPCLIGF
;
A
#
# COMPACT_ATOMS: atom_id res chain seq x y z
N MET A 1 17.88 11.11 -21.16
CA MET A 1 16.62 10.36 -21.03
C MET A 1 16.31 10.31 -19.56
N SER A 2 15.22 10.95 -19.12
CA SER A 2 14.88 11.01 -17.71
C SER A 2 14.25 9.68 -17.28
N THR A 3 14.95 8.94 -16.44
CA THR A 3 14.52 7.62 -15.95
C THR A 3 13.54 7.79 -14.80
N ILE A 4 12.54 6.90 -14.72
CA ILE A 4 11.61 6.86 -13.60
C ILE A 4 12.34 6.25 -12.40
N LYS A 5 12.38 6.97 -11.30
CA LYS A 5 12.97 6.52 -10.04
C LYS A 5 11.99 5.68 -9.22
N VAL A 6 10.79 6.21 -9.01
CA VAL A 6 9.74 5.54 -8.23
C VAL A 6 8.36 6.04 -8.65
N VAL A 7 7.38 5.13 -8.63
CA VAL A 7 5.97 5.46 -8.81
C VAL A 7 5.27 5.29 -7.46
N GLY A 8 4.91 6.40 -6.82
CA GLY A 8 4.12 6.42 -5.59
C GLY A 8 2.62 6.29 -5.92
N ILE A 9 1.94 5.34 -5.29
CA ILE A 9 0.54 5.04 -5.53
C ILE A 9 -0.22 5.08 -4.22
N ASP A 10 -1.19 5.99 -4.13
CA ASP A 10 -2.20 5.97 -3.08
C ASP A 10 -3.44 5.19 -3.55
N LEU A 11 -3.81 4.17 -2.77
CA LEU A 11 -4.84 3.20 -3.10
C LEU A 11 -6.15 3.54 -2.35
N ALA A 12 -7.14 4.10 -3.05
CA ALA A 12 -8.50 4.23 -2.53
C ALA A 12 -9.43 3.11 -3.05
N LYS A 13 -10.76 3.27 -2.90
CA LYS A 13 -11.72 2.24 -3.33
C LYS A 13 -11.85 2.14 -4.86
N ASN A 14 -12.00 3.28 -5.53
CA ASN A 14 -12.37 3.39 -6.94
C ASN A 14 -11.39 4.23 -7.79
N VAL A 15 -10.66 5.13 -7.14
CA VAL A 15 -9.74 6.07 -7.77
C VAL A 15 -8.41 5.94 -7.05
N PHE A 16 -7.33 5.77 -7.79
CA PHE A 16 -5.99 5.72 -7.25
C PHE A 16 -5.25 6.98 -7.68
N GLN A 17 -4.44 7.54 -6.80
CA GLN A 17 -3.54 8.61 -7.18
C GLN A 17 -2.20 8.00 -7.56
N VAL A 18 -1.71 8.31 -8.76
CA VAL A 18 -0.42 7.83 -9.25
C VAL A 18 0.51 9.01 -9.45
N CYS A 19 1.62 8.99 -8.71
CA CYS A 19 2.67 10.00 -8.75
C CYS A 19 3.96 9.37 -9.28
N VAL A 20 4.53 9.94 -10.34
CA VAL A 20 5.76 9.47 -10.98
C VAL A 20 6.90 10.40 -10.62
N TRP A 21 7.88 9.87 -9.89
CA TRP A 21 9.11 10.56 -9.55
C TRP A 21 10.22 10.16 -10.51
N MET A 22 10.96 11.16 -10.98
CA MET A 22 12.11 11.01 -11.84
C MET A 22 13.40 10.93 -11.00
N GLU A 23 14.48 10.46 -11.61
CA GLU A 23 15.79 10.39 -10.94
C GLU A 23 16.34 11.74 -10.50
N ASP A 24 16.00 12.82 -11.22
CA ASP A 24 16.37 14.20 -10.89
C ASP A 24 15.62 14.76 -9.67
N GLY A 25 14.70 13.99 -9.08
CA GLY A 25 13.88 14.40 -7.94
C GLY A 25 12.64 15.22 -8.33
N SER A 26 12.42 15.47 -9.63
CA SER A 26 11.21 16.11 -10.12
C SER A 26 10.04 15.13 -10.20
N VAL A 27 8.83 15.67 -10.12
CA VAL A 27 7.58 14.91 -10.27
C VAL A 27 7.10 15.08 -11.71
N ALA A 28 7.24 14.02 -12.53
CA ALA A 28 6.84 14.06 -13.93
C ALA A 28 5.31 14.09 -14.11
N SER A 29 4.59 13.40 -13.23
CA SER A 29 3.12 13.43 -13.23
C SER A 29 2.57 13.06 -11.86
N ASN A 30 1.42 13.63 -11.52
CA ASN A 30 0.65 13.26 -10.34
C ASN A 30 -0.84 13.35 -10.68
N ARG A 31 -1.48 12.21 -10.93
CA ARG A 31 -2.85 12.17 -11.48
C ARG A 31 -3.73 11.10 -10.85
N LYS A 32 -5.04 11.38 -10.83
CA LYS A 32 -6.10 10.44 -10.46
C LYS A 32 -6.38 9.48 -11.61
N ILE A 33 -6.40 8.19 -11.31
CA ILE A 33 -6.65 7.11 -12.27
C ILE A 33 -7.76 6.23 -11.73
N SER A 34 -8.76 5.92 -12.55
CA SER A 34 -9.81 4.99 -12.15
C SER A 34 -9.25 3.57 -12.04
N ARG A 35 -9.79 2.79 -11.12
CA ARG A 35 -9.39 1.39 -10.90
C ARG A 35 -9.42 0.54 -12.18
N GLN A 36 -10.36 0.82 -13.09
CA GLN A 36 -10.48 0.11 -14.38
C GLN A 36 -9.30 0.40 -15.31
N LYS A 37 -8.83 1.65 -15.38
CA LYS A 37 -7.73 2.08 -16.25
C LYS A 37 -6.35 1.89 -15.61
N PHE A 38 -6.31 1.45 -14.36
CA PHE A 38 -5.09 1.42 -13.57
C PHE A 38 -4.03 0.49 -14.17
N LEU A 39 -4.39 -0.76 -14.44
CA LEU A 39 -3.45 -1.74 -15.00
C LEU A 39 -2.95 -1.32 -16.38
N ASP A 40 -3.83 -0.77 -17.23
CA ASP A 40 -3.46 -0.26 -18.55
C ASP A 40 -2.49 0.92 -18.46
N THR A 41 -2.69 1.79 -17.46
CA THR A 41 -1.77 2.90 -17.23
C THR A 41 -0.40 2.41 -16.77
N LEU A 42 -0.36 1.42 -15.88
CA LEU A 42 0.90 0.89 -15.37
C LEU A 42 1.69 0.16 -16.45
N ARG A 43 1.03 -0.56 -17.37
CA ARG A 43 1.68 -1.22 -18.53
C ARG A 43 2.48 -0.27 -19.42
N ALA A 44 2.16 1.03 -19.41
CA ALA A 44 2.92 2.03 -20.16
C ALA A 44 4.28 2.36 -19.51
N PHE A 45 4.50 1.98 -18.25
CA PHE A 45 5.79 2.17 -17.58
C PHE A 45 6.78 1.08 -17.96
N PRO A 46 8.09 1.41 -17.98
CA PRO A 46 9.16 0.44 -18.25
C PRO A 46 9.08 -0.79 -17.32
N PRO A 47 9.51 -1.97 -17.79
CA PRO A 47 9.64 -3.14 -16.92
C PRO A 47 10.58 -2.85 -15.74
N GLU A 48 10.41 -3.57 -14.63
CA GLU A 48 11.20 -3.39 -13.40
C GLU A 48 11.08 -2.02 -12.71
N THR A 49 10.17 -1.15 -13.16
CA THR A 49 9.89 0.12 -12.48
C THR A 49 9.53 -0.12 -11.01
N LEU A 50 10.14 0.66 -10.11
CA LEU A 50 9.84 0.63 -8.69
C LEU A 50 8.48 1.28 -8.41
N ILE A 51 7.56 0.50 -7.87
CA ILE A 51 6.23 0.93 -7.45
C ILE A 51 6.15 0.90 -5.92
N ALA A 52 5.79 2.03 -5.34
CA ALA A 52 5.57 2.19 -3.91
C ALA A 52 4.08 2.38 -3.62
N MET A 53 3.56 1.71 -2.60
CA MET A 53 2.18 1.87 -2.15
C MET A 53 2.07 1.84 -0.64
N GLU A 54 1.08 2.52 -0.08
CA GLU A 54 0.79 2.44 1.36
C GLU A 54 0.18 1.08 1.74
N ALA A 55 0.51 0.60 2.94
CA ALA A 55 -0.10 -0.56 3.55
C ALA A 55 -1.59 -0.35 3.84
N CYS A 56 -2.45 -0.76 2.91
CA CYS A 56 -3.90 -0.77 3.07
C CYS A 56 -4.48 -2.19 2.94
N ALA A 57 -5.80 -2.33 3.14
CA ALA A 57 -6.50 -3.63 3.03
C ALA A 57 -6.29 -4.32 1.67
N THR A 58 -6.19 -3.54 0.59
CA THR A 58 -6.01 -4.04 -0.79
C THR A 58 -4.56 -4.06 -1.26
N SER A 59 -3.62 -3.53 -0.47
CA SER A 59 -2.20 -3.40 -0.87
C SER A 59 -1.56 -4.74 -1.22
N HIS A 60 -1.83 -5.80 -0.47
CA HIS A 60 -1.28 -7.12 -0.75
C HIS A 60 -1.81 -7.72 -2.06
N TYR A 61 -3.09 -7.53 -2.38
CA TYR A 61 -3.66 -7.96 -3.66
C TYR A 61 -2.95 -7.26 -4.83
N TRP A 62 -2.85 -5.94 -4.77
CA TRP A 62 -2.18 -5.18 -5.82
C TRP A 62 -0.69 -5.47 -5.89
N GLY A 63 -0.02 -5.64 -4.75
CA GLY A 63 1.40 -5.99 -4.71
C GLY A 63 1.70 -7.29 -5.45
N ARG A 64 0.88 -8.34 -5.25
CA ARG A 64 1.02 -9.60 -6.00
C ARG A 64 0.78 -9.41 -7.49
N THR A 65 -0.28 -8.71 -7.87
CA THR A 65 -0.63 -8.44 -9.28
C THR A 65 0.47 -7.67 -10.00
N LEU A 66 1.09 -6.69 -9.33
CA LEU A 66 2.15 -5.88 -9.92
C LEU A 66 3.48 -6.63 -9.99
N GLN A 67 3.79 -7.46 -8.99
CA GLN A 67 4.94 -8.36 -9.06
C GLN A 67 4.80 -9.37 -10.21
N SER A 68 3.60 -9.93 -10.43
CA SER A 68 3.39 -10.85 -11.56
C SER A 68 3.46 -10.16 -12.94
N MET A 69 3.36 -8.83 -12.98
CA MET A 69 3.60 -8.03 -14.18
C MET A 69 5.08 -7.65 -14.38
N GLY A 70 5.98 -8.02 -13.44
CA GLY A 70 7.41 -7.74 -13.53
C GLY A 70 7.86 -6.41 -12.91
N TYR A 71 7.05 -5.79 -12.05
CA TYR A 71 7.44 -4.59 -11.32
C TYR A 71 8.08 -4.91 -9.97
N HIS A 72 8.98 -4.04 -9.51
CA HIS A 72 9.46 -4.06 -8.13
C HIS A 72 8.47 -3.32 -7.24
N VAL A 73 7.87 -4.02 -6.27
CA VAL A 73 6.85 -3.42 -5.41
C VAL A 73 7.35 -3.28 -3.98
N ARG A 74 7.16 -2.09 -3.40
CA ARG A 74 7.41 -1.79 -1.99
C ARG A 74 6.12 -1.33 -1.32
N ILE A 75 5.74 -2.01 -0.24
CA ILE A 75 4.61 -1.58 0.60
C ILE A 75 5.18 -0.80 1.79
N VAL A 76 4.83 0.48 1.87
CA VAL A 76 5.26 1.42 2.90
C VAL A 76 4.30 1.32 4.11
N PRO A 77 4.80 1.18 5.35
CA PRO A 77 3.94 1.21 6.52
C PRO A 77 3.25 2.58 6.68
N THR A 78 1.96 2.57 7.00
CA THR A 78 1.11 3.77 7.12
C THR A 78 1.66 4.81 8.10
N GLN A 79 2.31 4.35 9.17
CA GLN A 79 2.91 5.20 10.20
C GLN A 79 3.98 6.15 9.63
N HIS A 80 4.76 5.68 8.65
CA HIS A 80 5.80 6.48 8.03
C HIS A 80 5.22 7.45 7.00
N VAL A 81 4.24 7.02 6.20
CA VAL A 81 3.57 7.90 5.22
C VAL A 81 2.95 9.11 5.92
N LYS A 82 2.29 8.90 7.06
CA LYS A 82 1.65 9.98 7.82
C LYS A 82 2.64 11.03 8.34
N ALA A 83 3.88 10.65 8.63
CA ALA A 83 4.92 11.59 9.08
C ALA A 83 5.38 12.53 7.95
N PHE A 84 5.26 12.10 6.69
CA PHE A 84 5.66 12.87 5.49
C PHE A 84 4.48 13.51 4.76
N SER A 85 3.24 13.23 5.18
CA SER A 85 2.07 13.91 4.63
C SER A 85 2.10 15.39 5.04
N HIS A 86 1.95 16.28 4.06
CA HIS A 86 1.76 17.71 4.31
C HIS A 86 0.47 17.96 5.12
N HIS A 87 0.41 19.12 5.78
CA HIS A 87 -0.68 19.54 6.70
C HIS A 87 -2.09 19.47 6.09
N GLN A 88 -2.22 19.52 4.76
CA GLN A 88 -3.48 19.31 4.05
C GLN A 88 -3.53 17.89 3.47
N LYS A 89 -4.45 17.09 4.01
CA LYS A 89 -4.73 15.74 3.53
C LYS A 89 -5.32 15.81 2.12
N ASN A 90 -4.61 15.25 1.15
CA ASN A 90 -5.03 15.14 -0.24
C ASN A 90 -4.34 13.93 -0.84
N ASP A 91 -5.08 13.12 -1.61
CA ASP A 91 -4.56 11.93 -2.29
C ASP A 91 -3.28 12.23 -3.09
N ALA A 92 -3.19 13.43 -3.70
CA ALA A 92 -2.00 13.91 -4.42
C ALA A 92 -0.76 14.04 -3.54
N ASN A 93 -0.92 14.56 -2.32
CA ASN A 93 0.16 14.71 -1.34
C ASN A 93 0.50 13.35 -0.72
N ASP A 94 -0.49 12.50 -0.51
CA ASP A 94 -0.29 11.16 0.04
C ASP A 94 0.54 10.31 -0.94
N ALA A 95 0.25 10.36 -2.24
CA ALA A 95 1.05 9.68 -3.27
C ALA A 95 2.50 10.22 -3.37
N LEU A 96 2.71 11.52 -3.14
CA LEU A 96 4.04 12.11 -3.06
C LEU A 96 4.80 11.59 -1.84
N ALA A 97 4.17 11.62 -0.66
CA ALA A 97 4.75 11.14 0.58
C ALA A 97 5.12 9.65 0.50
N ILE A 98 4.30 8.81 -0.14
CA ILE A 98 4.58 7.39 -0.38
C ILE A 98 5.86 7.23 -1.24
N GLY A 99 5.96 7.99 -2.34
CA GLY A 99 7.12 7.95 -3.23
C GLY A 99 8.41 8.38 -2.54
N GLU A 100 8.37 9.47 -1.76
CA GLU A 100 9.52 9.96 -1.01
C GLU A 100 9.95 8.96 0.08
N THR A 101 8.98 8.45 0.85
CA THR A 101 9.24 7.51 1.95
C THR A 101 9.87 6.22 1.42
N ALA A 102 9.43 5.75 0.24
CA ALA A 102 9.98 4.53 -0.37
C ALA A 102 11.43 4.64 -0.85
N CYS A 103 11.95 5.86 -1.00
CA CYS A 103 13.35 6.11 -1.35
C CYS A 103 14.29 6.11 -0.14
N ARG A 104 13.77 6.05 1.10
CA ARG A 104 14.62 6.11 2.31
C ARG A 104 15.40 4.80 2.51
N PRO A 105 16.70 4.86 2.81
CA PRO A 105 17.59 3.68 2.88
C PRO A 105 17.30 2.76 4.07
N ASP A 106 16.73 3.26 5.16
CA ASP A 106 16.54 2.50 6.41
C ASP A 106 15.08 2.08 6.67
N LEU A 107 14.24 2.09 5.63
CA LEU A 107 12.83 1.77 5.82
C LEU A 107 12.56 0.26 5.73
N HIS A 108 11.97 -0.29 6.78
CA HIS A 108 11.43 -1.65 6.75
C HIS A 108 10.08 -1.68 6.02
N PHE A 109 10.10 -2.20 4.80
CA PHE A 109 8.90 -2.40 3.99
C PHE A 109 8.05 -3.56 4.50
N VAL A 110 6.73 -3.45 4.33
CA VAL A 110 5.81 -4.54 4.63
C VAL A 110 5.95 -5.61 3.55
N PRO A 111 6.26 -6.88 3.90
CA PRO A 111 6.36 -7.94 2.92
C PRO A 111 4.99 -8.22 2.28
N ILE A 112 4.98 -8.45 0.97
CA ILE A 112 3.78 -8.87 0.25
C ILE A 112 3.47 -10.30 0.64
N LYS A 113 2.31 -10.49 1.27
CA LYS A 113 1.85 -11.80 1.73
C LYS A 113 1.21 -12.57 0.60
N THR A 114 1.34 -13.89 0.63
CA THR A 114 0.55 -14.77 -0.24
C THR A 114 -0.93 -14.76 0.18
N VAL A 115 -1.81 -15.34 -0.64
CA VAL A 115 -3.23 -15.45 -0.30
C VAL A 115 -3.39 -16.31 0.95
N GLU A 116 -2.70 -17.44 1.01
CA GLU A 116 -2.74 -18.39 2.12
C GLU A 116 -2.25 -17.74 3.42
N GLN A 117 -1.20 -16.92 3.35
CA GLN A 117 -0.72 -16.16 4.50
C GLN A 117 -1.73 -15.10 4.98
N GLN A 118 -2.47 -14.47 4.05
CA GLN A 118 -3.57 -13.58 4.43
C GLN A 118 -4.72 -14.35 5.08
N ASP A 119 -5.06 -15.53 4.57
CA ASP A 119 -6.12 -16.38 5.11
C ASP A 119 -5.80 -16.86 6.53
N ILE A 120 -4.57 -17.34 6.76
CA ILE A 120 -4.09 -17.72 8.09
C ILE A 120 -4.19 -16.54 9.06
N LYS A 121 -3.86 -15.31 8.62
CA LYS A 121 -3.97 -14.11 9.45
C LYS A 121 -5.43 -13.84 9.84
N VAL A 122 -6.36 -13.98 8.89
CA VAL A 122 -7.81 -13.79 9.15
C VAL A 122 -8.32 -14.86 10.12
N LEU A 123 -7.98 -16.14 9.90
CA LEU A 123 -8.36 -17.24 10.78
C LEU A 123 -7.85 -17.04 12.21
N ARG A 124 -6.58 -16.64 12.38
CA ARG A 124 -6.02 -16.31 13.70
C ARG A 124 -6.77 -15.17 14.37
N ARG A 125 -7.17 -14.14 13.61
CA ARG A 125 -7.93 -13.02 14.15
C ARG A 125 -9.34 -13.44 14.56
N ALA A 126 -10.03 -14.27 13.77
CA ALA A 126 -11.34 -14.80 14.11
C ALA A 126 -11.30 -15.64 15.38
N ARG A 127 -10.30 -16.54 15.51
CA ARG A 127 -10.08 -17.33 16.73
C ARG A 127 -9.87 -16.43 17.95
N GLN A 128 -9.01 -15.41 17.82
CA GLN A 128 -8.73 -14.47 18.91
C GLN A 128 -10.01 -13.76 19.38
N LEU A 129 -10.83 -13.27 18.44
CA LEU A 129 -12.10 -12.61 18.75
C LEU A 129 -13.09 -13.55 19.46
N MET A 130 -13.19 -14.81 19.03
CA MET A 130 -14.04 -15.80 19.71
C MET A 130 -13.55 -16.08 21.14
N VAL A 131 -12.24 -16.17 21.36
CA VAL A 131 -11.67 -16.36 22.71
C VAL A 131 -11.98 -15.17 23.59
N GLU A 132 -11.80 -13.95 23.08
CA GLU A 132 -12.14 -12.71 23.81
C GLU A 132 -13.63 -12.67 24.18
N GLN A 133 -14.53 -13.02 23.25
CA GLN A 133 -15.97 -13.10 23.52
C GLN A 133 -16.32 -14.15 24.59
N VAL A 134 -15.69 -15.33 24.56
CA VAL A 134 -15.92 -16.35 25.59
C VAL A 134 -15.46 -15.85 26.96
N ILE A 135 -14.31 -15.19 27.03
CA ILE A 135 -13.78 -14.63 28.29
C ILE A 135 -14.69 -13.52 28.82
N GLU A 136 -15.33 -12.72 27.96
CA GLU A 136 -16.25 -11.66 28.36
C GLU A 136 -17.61 -12.21 28.83
N VAL A 137 -18.18 -13.17 28.11
CA VAL A 137 -19.55 -13.66 28.34
C VAL A 137 -19.63 -14.68 29.47
N VAL A 138 -18.61 -15.53 29.64
CA VAL A 138 -18.64 -16.60 30.66
C VAL A 138 -18.79 -16.04 32.08
N PRO A 139 -18.00 -15.04 32.54
CA PRO A 139 -18.17 -14.42 33.86
C PRO A 139 -19.57 -13.84 34.11
N CYS A 140 -20.14 -13.14 33.10
CA CYS A 140 -21.51 -12.64 33.18
C CYS A 140 -22.56 -13.75 33.36
N LEU A 141 -22.33 -14.94 32.78
CA LEU A 141 -23.25 -16.08 32.92
C LEU A 141 -23.11 -16.80 34.27
N ILE A 142 -21.94 -16.75 34.91
CA ILE A 142 -21.68 -17.38 36.21
C ILE A 142 -21.79 -16.41 37.40
N GLY A 143 -22.15 -15.14 37.15
CA GLY A 143 -22.49 -14.15 38.18
C GLY A 143 -21.29 -13.46 38.83
N PHE A 144 -20.16 -13.33 38.11
CA PHE A 144 -19.03 -12.50 38.51
C PHE A 144 -18.95 -11.21 37.68
#